data_AF-A0A9X9XXR8-F1
#
_entry.id   AF-A0A9X9XXR8-F1
#
_cell.length_a   1.000
_cell.length_b   1.000
_cell.length_c   1.000
_cell.angle_alpha   90.00
_cell.angle_beta   90.00
_cell.angle_gamma   90.00
#
_symmetry.space_group_name_H-M   'P 1'
#
loop_
_entity.id
_entity.type
_entity.pdbx_description
1 polymer ?
#
loop_
_entity_poly.entity_id
_entity_poly.type
_entity_poly.pdbx_seq_one_letter_code
_entity_poly.pdbx_strand_id
1 'polypeptide(L)'
;MLKSIQTSLLILTLAGSGEVAAQSSNTQAKANNMELDVTGLKQALLGDWESIAPEVRPSAAKNADGTLKPFYLKRAFKYLPSDRFELEIVNSADPYSAVPLARIRIGGHMLWRGAHPIAPGAQKVDFVADETYEVTPLAQGFADVLNKVAAVGYAPWDVGAPQSIFGKTFAPFGLAEATNFMEYDLVYLRGDLLFWGARNIDGRGFDTEQNRPTNLQIPLIRK
;
A
#
# COMPACT_ATOMS: atom_id res chain seq x y z
N MET A 1 7.71 77.76 8.30
CA MET A 1 9.14 77.89 7.92
C MET A 1 9.41 77.07 6.67
N LEU A 2 9.89 77.77 5.62
CA LEU A 2 10.53 77.38 4.35
C LEU A 2 10.29 75.96 3.75
N LYS A 3 9.53 75.86 2.64
CA LYS A 3 9.94 75.85 1.18
C LYS A 3 10.43 74.47 0.71
N SER A 4 9.66 73.67 -0.05
CA SER A 4 9.43 73.72 -1.52
C SER A 4 10.71 73.77 -2.37
N ILE A 5 10.88 72.78 -3.26
CA ILE A 5 11.37 72.92 -4.66
C ILE A 5 10.83 71.72 -5.49
N GLN A 6 10.01 72.04 -6.50
CA GLN A 6 9.83 71.25 -7.73
C GLN A 6 10.93 71.64 -8.72
N THR A 7 11.43 70.72 -9.55
CA THR A 7 11.83 71.05 -10.93
C THR A 7 11.73 69.82 -11.84
N SER A 8 10.96 69.98 -12.91
CA SER A 8 10.85 69.09 -14.07
C SER A 8 11.99 69.32 -15.06
N LEU A 9 12.39 68.31 -15.86
CA LEU A 9 12.71 68.53 -17.28
C LEU A 9 12.64 67.26 -18.15
N LEU A 10 12.31 67.50 -19.42
CA LEU A 10 11.87 66.68 -20.55
C LEU A 10 13.03 66.04 -21.36
N ILE A 11 12.71 64.88 -21.97
CA ILE A 11 12.96 64.40 -23.36
C ILE A 11 14.40 64.15 -23.86
N LEU A 12 14.64 62.92 -24.35
CA LEU A 12 15.06 62.68 -25.74
C LEU A 12 14.68 61.26 -26.23
N THR A 13 13.87 61.20 -27.29
CA THR A 13 13.58 60.04 -28.13
C THR A 13 14.73 59.75 -29.09
N LEU A 14 15.11 58.48 -29.26
CA LEU A 14 15.74 57.99 -30.49
C LEU A 14 15.13 56.64 -30.87
N ALA A 15 14.47 56.63 -32.03
CA ALA A 15 14.05 55.44 -32.74
C ALA A 15 15.27 54.73 -33.34
N GLY A 16 15.28 53.40 -33.24
CA GLY A 16 16.23 52.53 -33.93
C GLY A 16 15.51 51.24 -34.32
N SER A 17 15.18 51.14 -35.59
CA SER A 17 14.68 49.97 -36.30
C SER A 17 15.70 48.83 -36.33
N GLY A 18 15.25 47.59 -36.18
CA GLY A 18 16.04 46.39 -36.50
C GLY A 18 15.48 45.12 -35.86
N GLU A 19 15.01 44.21 -36.70
CA GLU A 19 14.42 42.91 -36.40
C GLU A 19 15.31 42.01 -35.53
N VAL A 20 14.71 41.10 -34.76
CA VAL A 20 14.70 39.64 -35.00
C VAL A 20 14.12 38.95 -33.76
N ALA A 21 13.18 38.05 -34.02
CA ALA A 21 12.48 37.22 -33.06
C ALA A 21 13.42 36.42 -32.14
N ALA A 22 13.07 36.38 -30.85
CA ALA A 22 13.33 35.23 -30.01
C ALA A 22 12.08 35.00 -29.16
N GLN A 23 11.15 34.19 -29.70
CA GLN A 23 10.15 33.51 -28.90
C GLN A 23 10.90 32.79 -27.78
N SER A 24 10.65 33.20 -26.54
CA SER A 24 11.13 32.51 -25.35
C SER A 24 10.59 31.09 -25.40
N SER A 25 11.45 30.16 -25.84
CA SER A 25 11.20 28.73 -25.90
C SER A 25 11.05 28.23 -24.46
N ASN A 26 9.79 28.20 -24.02
CA ASN A 26 9.14 27.04 -23.42
C ASN A 26 10.11 25.96 -22.88
N THR A 27 10.85 26.31 -21.84
CA THR A 27 11.63 25.36 -21.04
C THR A 27 11.17 25.45 -19.59
N GLN A 28 9.86 25.56 -19.41
CA GLN A 28 9.24 24.96 -18.24
C GLN A 28 9.50 23.47 -18.42
N ALA A 29 10.49 22.97 -17.68
CA ALA A 29 10.83 21.57 -17.62
C ALA A 29 9.53 20.78 -17.65
N LYS A 30 9.28 20.10 -18.78
CA LYS A 30 8.30 19.02 -18.83
C LYS A 30 8.68 18.16 -17.66
N ALA A 31 7.85 18.19 -16.62
CA ALA A 31 7.84 17.14 -15.64
C ALA A 31 7.71 15.87 -16.47
N ASN A 32 8.81 15.12 -16.56
CA ASN A 32 8.82 13.77 -17.09
C ASN A 32 8.07 12.89 -16.07
N ASN A 33 6.81 13.21 -15.80
CA ASN A 33 5.84 12.22 -15.38
C ASN A 33 5.52 11.42 -16.63
N MET A 34 6.48 10.58 -17.06
CA MET A 34 6.10 9.35 -17.73
C MET A 34 5.26 8.63 -16.69
N GLU A 35 3.94 8.74 -16.83
CA GLU A 35 3.03 7.77 -16.26
C GLU A 35 3.60 6.41 -16.68
N LEU A 36 4.16 5.68 -15.71
CA LEU A 36 4.80 4.41 -16.00
C LEU A 36 3.73 3.51 -16.60
N ASP A 37 3.96 3.05 -17.82
CA ASP A 37 3.17 1.93 -18.33
C ASP A 37 3.37 0.73 -17.40
N VAL A 38 2.49 -0.28 -17.51
CA VAL A 38 2.54 -1.42 -16.60
C VAL A 38 3.90 -2.14 -16.64
N THR A 39 4.60 -2.14 -17.77
CA THR A 39 5.93 -2.74 -17.90
C THR A 39 6.97 -1.97 -17.09
N GLY A 40 7.01 -0.65 -17.24
CA GLY A 40 7.88 0.23 -16.47
C GLY A 40 7.59 0.17 -14.97
N LEU A 41 6.31 0.09 -14.59
CA LEU A 41 5.90 -0.09 -13.20
C LEU A 41 6.43 -1.41 -12.63
N LYS A 42 6.25 -2.54 -13.34
CA LYS A 42 6.76 -3.85 -12.91
C LYS A 42 8.28 -3.84 -12.71
N GLN A 43 9.02 -3.20 -13.62
CA GLN A 43 10.47 -3.06 -13.49
C GLN A 43 10.84 -2.23 -12.25
N ALA A 44 10.14 -1.12 -12.03
CA ALA A 44 10.37 -0.27 -10.87
C ALA A 44 10.02 -0.96 -9.55
N LEU A 45 9.09 -1.93 -9.53
CA LEU A 45 8.70 -2.65 -8.33
C LEU A 45 9.73 -3.67 -7.85
N LEU A 46 10.61 -4.18 -8.72
CA LEU A 46 11.56 -5.24 -8.36
C LEU A 46 12.35 -4.89 -7.09
N GLY A 47 12.42 -5.87 -6.17
CA GLY A 47 13.14 -5.76 -4.90
C GLY A 47 12.23 -5.71 -3.68
N ASP A 48 12.81 -5.23 -2.58
CA ASP A 48 12.25 -5.30 -1.25
C ASP A 48 11.67 -3.94 -0.81
N TRP A 49 10.53 -3.99 -0.12
CA TRP A 49 9.75 -2.84 0.32
C TRP A 49 9.27 -3.06 1.77
N GLU A 50 9.19 -2.00 2.56
CA GLU A 50 8.74 -2.08 3.96
C GLU A 50 7.86 -0.91 4.37
N SER A 51 6.93 -1.15 5.31
CA SER A 51 6.06 -0.10 5.84
C SER A 51 6.85 0.96 6.57
N ILE A 52 6.58 2.24 6.26
CA ILE A 52 7.19 3.37 6.97
C ILE A 52 6.67 3.52 8.40
N ALA A 53 5.45 3.05 8.68
CA ALA A 53 4.77 3.16 9.96
C ALA A 53 3.74 2.03 10.13
N PRO A 54 3.27 1.77 11.36
CA PRO A 54 2.12 0.90 11.60
C PRO A 54 0.88 1.38 10.85
N GLU A 55 0.22 0.46 10.16
CA GLU A 55 -1.08 0.64 9.52
C GLU A 55 -2.20 0.34 10.51
N VAL A 56 -3.30 1.09 10.43
CA VAL A 56 -4.56 0.72 11.09
C VAL A 56 -5.48 0.05 10.07
N ARG A 57 -6.04 -1.10 10.44
CA ARG A 57 -7.07 -1.79 9.66
C ARG A 57 -8.37 -1.85 10.44
N PRO A 58 -9.46 -1.26 9.90
CA PRO A 58 -10.81 -1.52 10.39
C PRO A 58 -11.11 -3.02 10.43
N SER A 59 -11.86 -3.42 11.44
CA SER A 59 -12.36 -4.78 11.61
C SER A 59 -13.87 -4.79 11.44
N ALA A 60 -14.39 -5.82 10.77
CA ALA A 60 -15.82 -6.08 10.73
C ALA A 60 -16.36 -6.51 12.12
N ALA A 61 -15.50 -7.10 12.96
CA ALA A 61 -15.81 -7.44 14.34
C ALA A 61 -15.67 -6.22 15.25
N LYS A 62 -16.66 -6.05 16.14
CA LYS A 62 -16.67 -5.03 17.20
C LYS A 62 -16.39 -5.67 18.56
N ASN A 63 -16.03 -4.86 19.54
CA ASN A 63 -16.02 -5.29 20.93
C ASN A 63 -17.45 -5.57 21.42
N ALA A 64 -17.58 -6.30 22.54
CA ALA A 64 -18.88 -6.64 23.11
C ALA A 64 -19.73 -5.41 23.50
N ASP A 65 -19.07 -4.30 23.82
CA ASP A 65 -19.68 -2.99 24.11
C ASP A 65 -20.02 -2.17 22.85
N GLY A 66 -19.80 -2.74 21.65
CA GLY A 66 -20.06 -2.09 20.36
C GLY A 66 -18.97 -1.14 19.89
N THR A 67 -17.89 -0.94 20.66
CA THR A 67 -16.75 -0.11 20.23
C THR A 67 -15.95 -0.78 19.12
N LEU A 68 -15.23 0.04 18.33
CA LEU A 68 -14.39 -0.45 17.23
C LEU A 68 -13.20 -1.24 17.78
N LYS A 69 -12.84 -2.31 17.08
CA LYS A 69 -11.69 -3.16 17.41
C LYS A 69 -10.72 -3.19 16.22
N PRO A 70 -9.93 -2.13 15.98
CA PRO A 70 -8.99 -2.11 14.88
C PRO A 70 -7.87 -3.12 15.09
N PHE A 71 -7.20 -3.49 14.00
CA PHE A 71 -5.93 -4.21 14.03
C PHE A 71 -4.82 -3.30 13.54
N TYR A 72 -3.62 -3.48 14.08
CA TYR A 72 -2.43 -2.75 13.65
C TYR A 72 -1.46 -3.68 12.97
N LEU A 73 -0.79 -3.23 11.92
CA LEU A 73 0.20 -4.08 11.25
C LEU A 73 1.32 -3.32 10.57
N LYS A 74 2.40 -4.04 10.29
CA LYS A 74 3.43 -3.64 9.32
C LYS A 74 3.58 -4.71 8.26
N ARG A 75 4.01 -4.30 7.06
CA ARG A 75 4.29 -5.16 5.93
C ARG A 75 5.75 -5.10 5.55
N ALA A 76 6.31 -6.24 5.17
CA ALA A 76 7.50 -6.34 4.34
C ALA A 76 7.09 -7.07 3.07
N PHE A 77 7.28 -6.43 1.92
CA PHE A 77 6.83 -6.91 0.63
C PHE A 77 8.03 -7.03 -0.31
N LYS A 78 8.05 -8.09 -1.10
CA LYS A 78 9.05 -8.29 -2.13
C LYS A 78 8.36 -8.58 -3.45
N TYR A 79 8.72 -7.80 -4.46
CA TYR A 79 8.30 -8.06 -5.83
C TYR A 79 9.43 -8.75 -6.59
N LEU A 80 9.09 -9.84 -7.26
CA LEU A 80 10.01 -10.75 -7.92
C LEU A 80 9.69 -10.80 -9.42
N PRO A 81 10.62 -11.31 -10.25
CA PRO A 81 10.33 -11.58 -11.66
C PRO A 81 9.10 -12.48 -11.85
N SER A 82 8.49 -12.40 -13.04
CA SER A 82 7.28 -13.16 -13.40
C SER A 82 6.06 -12.85 -12.53
N ASP A 83 5.95 -11.62 -12.06
CA ASP A 83 4.85 -11.11 -11.23
C ASP A 83 4.66 -11.87 -9.91
N ARG A 84 5.69 -12.57 -9.44
CA ARG A 84 5.68 -13.26 -8.15
C ARG A 84 5.88 -12.26 -7.00
N PHE A 85 5.29 -12.56 -5.85
CA PHE A 85 5.47 -11.77 -4.64
C PHE A 85 5.68 -12.61 -3.39
N GLU A 86 6.36 -12.01 -2.42
CA GLU A 86 6.40 -12.46 -1.03
C GLU A 86 5.94 -11.31 -0.14
N LEU A 87 5.08 -11.60 0.84
CA LEU A 87 4.54 -10.63 1.77
C LEU A 87 4.62 -11.19 3.18
N GLU A 88 5.34 -10.51 4.06
CA GLU A 88 5.27 -10.72 5.50
C GLU A 88 4.42 -9.61 6.13
N ILE A 89 3.43 -10.00 6.93
CA ILE A 89 2.60 -9.10 7.73
C ILE A 89 2.84 -9.41 9.20
N VAL A 90 3.20 -8.41 9.99
CA VAL A 90 3.25 -8.53 11.46
C VAL A 90 2.10 -7.74 12.05
N ASN A 91 1.12 -8.46 12.60
CA ASN A 91 0.00 -7.87 13.33
C ASN A 91 0.41 -7.56 14.78
N SER A 92 -0.11 -6.47 15.32
CA SER A 92 0.19 -5.98 16.66
C SER A 92 -1.08 -5.57 17.42
N ALA A 93 -0.99 -5.58 18.75
CA ALA A 93 -2.10 -5.20 19.63
C ALA A 93 -2.22 -3.68 19.85
N ASP A 94 -1.17 -2.92 19.54
CA ASP A 94 -1.06 -1.49 19.83
C ASP A 94 -0.72 -0.68 18.57
N PRO A 95 -1.07 0.62 18.55
CA PRO A 95 -0.86 1.49 17.40
C PRO A 95 0.60 1.78 17.03
N TYR A 96 1.55 1.45 17.91
CA TYR A 96 2.99 1.65 17.68
C TYR A 96 3.71 0.36 17.26
N SER A 97 2.98 -0.76 17.14
CA SER A 97 3.51 -2.09 16.85
C SER A 97 4.56 -2.58 17.86
N ALA A 98 4.44 -2.18 19.13
CA ALA A 98 5.32 -2.62 20.20
C ALA A 98 5.00 -4.05 20.70
N VAL A 99 3.75 -4.49 20.55
CA VAL A 99 3.24 -5.78 21.03
C VAL A 99 2.82 -6.63 19.82
N PRO A 100 3.76 -7.38 19.20
CA PRO A 100 3.45 -8.25 18.07
C PRO A 100 2.61 -9.45 18.52
N LEU A 101 1.60 -9.80 17.74
CA LEU A 101 0.66 -10.89 18.02
C LEU A 101 0.87 -12.09 17.11
N ALA A 102 1.05 -11.83 15.81
CA ALA A 102 1.17 -12.86 14.80
C ALA A 102 2.00 -12.34 13.63
N ARG A 103 2.77 -13.24 13.03
CA ARG A 103 3.36 -13.05 11.71
C ARG A 103 2.60 -13.90 10.71
N ILE A 104 2.30 -13.31 9.56
CA ILE A 104 1.69 -13.99 8.43
C ILE A 104 2.66 -13.89 7.27
N ARG A 105 2.92 -15.01 6.59
CA ARG A 105 3.67 -15.00 5.33
C ARG A 105 2.78 -15.48 4.20
N ILE A 106 2.77 -14.73 3.12
CA ILE A 106 1.95 -14.98 1.93
C ILE A 106 2.89 -14.91 0.73
N GLY A 107 2.81 -15.91 -0.14
CA GLY A 107 3.55 -15.97 -1.39
C GLY A 107 2.64 -16.39 -2.53
N GLY A 108 2.86 -15.80 -3.70
CA GLY A 108 2.13 -16.16 -4.91
C GLY A 108 2.31 -15.17 -6.05
N HIS A 109 1.27 -14.97 -6.85
CA HIS A 109 1.33 -14.22 -8.10
C HIS A 109 0.37 -13.02 -8.15
N MET A 110 0.82 -11.95 -8.79
CA MET A 110 0.06 -10.73 -9.06
C MET A 110 -0.53 -10.75 -10.47
N LEU A 111 -1.85 -10.62 -10.57
CA LEU A 111 -2.55 -10.51 -11.85
C LEU A 111 -2.91 -9.04 -12.13
N TRP A 112 -2.29 -8.47 -13.15
CA TRP A 112 -2.47 -7.06 -13.51
C TRP A 112 -3.74 -6.87 -14.35
N ARG A 113 -4.71 -6.10 -13.83
CA ARG A 113 -6.07 -5.94 -14.41
C ARG A 113 -6.32 -4.59 -15.08
N GLY A 114 -5.28 -3.81 -15.30
CA GLY A 114 -5.34 -2.48 -15.92
C GLY A 114 -5.58 -1.36 -14.92
N ALA A 115 -5.92 -0.17 -15.40
CA ALA A 115 -5.97 1.03 -14.59
C ALA A 115 -6.99 0.97 -13.43
N HIS A 116 -6.61 1.52 -12.28
CA HIS A 116 -7.49 1.76 -11.13
C HIS A 116 -7.90 3.24 -11.10
N PRO A 117 -9.19 3.58 -10.90
CA PRO A 117 -9.67 4.97 -10.94
C PRO A 117 -9.25 5.85 -9.75
N ILE A 118 -8.44 5.35 -8.81
CA ILE A 118 -8.14 6.07 -7.57
C ILE A 118 -7.17 7.24 -7.80
N ALA A 119 -6.25 7.06 -8.74
CA ALA A 119 -5.25 8.03 -9.14
C ALA A 119 -4.68 7.62 -10.52
N PRO A 120 -4.26 8.59 -11.35
CA PRO A 120 -3.49 8.30 -12.57
C PRO A 120 -2.26 7.44 -12.25
N GLY A 121 -1.96 6.46 -13.09
CA GLY A 121 -0.90 5.47 -12.91
C GLY A 121 -1.22 4.30 -11.96
N ALA A 122 -2.26 4.36 -11.13
CA ALA A 122 -2.65 3.24 -10.28
C ALA A 122 -3.17 2.06 -11.11
N GLN A 123 -2.80 0.84 -10.73
CA GLN A 123 -3.22 -0.39 -11.41
C GLN A 123 -4.08 -1.23 -10.47
N LYS A 124 -5.17 -1.80 -11.00
CA LYS A 124 -5.90 -2.90 -10.39
C LYS A 124 -5.02 -4.14 -10.42
N VAL A 125 -4.85 -4.79 -9.28
CA VAL A 125 -4.07 -6.01 -9.16
C VAL A 125 -4.87 -7.02 -8.34
N ASP A 126 -4.90 -8.27 -8.81
CA ASP A 126 -5.36 -9.38 -7.98
C ASP A 126 -4.13 -10.06 -7.39
N PHE A 127 -4.03 -10.07 -6.06
CA PHE A 127 -2.98 -10.80 -5.36
C PHE A 127 -3.49 -12.21 -5.07
N VAL A 128 -2.91 -13.21 -5.73
CA VAL A 128 -3.29 -14.61 -5.55
C VAL A 128 -2.23 -15.27 -4.68
N ALA A 129 -2.61 -15.74 -3.50
CA ALA A 129 -1.75 -16.55 -2.64
C ALA A 129 -1.81 -18.02 -3.07
N ASP A 130 -0.99 -18.39 -4.05
CA ASP A 130 -0.94 -19.73 -4.65
C ASP A 130 0.37 -20.51 -4.39
N GLU A 131 1.31 -19.94 -3.63
CA GLU A 131 2.58 -20.61 -3.30
C GLU A 131 2.77 -20.85 -1.80
N THR A 132 2.42 -19.88 -0.95
CA THR A 132 2.64 -19.98 0.50
C THR A 132 1.58 -19.21 1.27
N TYR A 133 1.10 -19.79 2.37
CA TYR A 133 0.31 -19.10 3.37
C TYR A 133 0.61 -19.69 4.74
N GLU A 134 1.31 -18.96 5.58
CA GLU A 134 1.81 -19.38 6.88
C GLU A 134 1.40 -18.40 7.98
N VAL A 135 1.12 -18.92 9.17
CA VAL A 135 0.91 -18.14 10.39
C VAL A 135 1.91 -18.58 11.45
N THR A 136 2.54 -17.61 12.10
CA THR A 136 3.38 -17.81 13.29
C THR A 136 2.80 -17.00 14.44
N PRO A 137 2.36 -17.63 15.55
CA PRO A 137 2.02 -16.90 16.76
C PRO A 137 3.25 -16.22 17.35
N LEU A 138 3.14 -14.95 17.75
CA LEU A 138 4.23 -14.19 18.38
C LEU A 138 3.95 -13.87 19.85
N ALA A 139 2.72 -14.09 20.31
CA ALA A 139 2.30 -13.92 21.69
C ALA A 139 1.52 -15.15 22.17
N GLN A 140 1.72 -15.53 23.44
CA GLN A 140 1.07 -16.70 24.03
C GLN A 140 -0.46 -16.60 23.95
N GLY A 141 -1.04 -15.44 24.28
CA GLY A 141 -2.48 -15.25 24.20
C GLY A 141 -3.05 -15.44 22.78
N PHE A 142 -2.27 -15.20 21.73
CA PHE A 142 -2.69 -15.49 20.36
C PHE A 142 -2.61 -16.98 20.05
N ALA A 143 -1.54 -17.66 20.47
CA ALA A 143 -1.42 -19.11 20.36
C ALA A 143 -2.57 -19.84 21.08
N ASP A 144 -2.92 -19.39 22.30
CA ASP A 144 -4.04 -19.93 23.08
C ASP A 144 -5.40 -19.77 22.38
N VAL A 145 -5.60 -18.65 21.67
CA VAL A 145 -6.80 -18.44 20.85
C VAL A 145 -6.81 -19.40 19.67
N LEU A 146 -5.69 -19.54 18.94
CA LEU A 146 -5.62 -20.47 17.80
C LEU A 146 -5.84 -21.92 18.22
N ASN A 147 -5.31 -22.34 19.37
CA ASN A 147 -5.57 -23.67 19.94
C ASN A 147 -7.05 -23.91 20.29
N LYS A 148 -7.87 -22.85 20.39
CA LYS A 148 -9.33 -22.97 20.59
C LYS A 148 -10.10 -22.93 19.27
N VAL A 149 -9.71 -22.07 18.33
CA VAL A 149 -10.51 -21.75 17.14
C VAL A 149 -9.99 -22.37 15.84
N ALA A 150 -8.75 -22.89 15.84
CA ALA A 150 -8.04 -23.42 14.68
C ALA A 150 -7.22 -24.67 15.02
N ALA A 151 -7.75 -25.55 15.88
CA ALA A 151 -7.05 -26.79 16.29
C ALA A 151 -7.18 -27.94 15.27
N VAL A 152 -8.31 -28.02 14.56
CA VAL A 152 -8.58 -29.11 13.62
C VAL A 152 -7.74 -28.93 12.36
N GLY A 153 -6.93 -29.94 12.01
CA GLY A 153 -6.07 -29.90 10.81
C GLY A 153 -4.71 -29.20 11.00
N TYR A 154 -4.38 -28.84 12.25
CA TYR A 154 -3.14 -28.19 12.64
C TYR A 154 -2.46 -28.94 13.78
N ALA A 155 -1.15 -28.81 13.86
CA ALA A 155 -0.44 -29.16 15.09
C ALA A 155 -0.82 -28.16 16.20
N PRO A 156 -0.54 -28.45 17.48
CA PRO A 156 -0.64 -27.45 18.54
C PRO A 156 0.07 -26.16 18.14
N TRP A 157 -0.61 -25.03 18.35
CA TRP A 157 -0.05 -23.71 18.07
C TRP A 157 0.84 -23.29 19.21
N ASP A 158 2.12 -23.07 18.91
CA ASP A 158 3.12 -22.60 19.86
C ASP A 158 3.73 -21.27 19.41
N VAL A 159 4.18 -20.47 20.37
CA VAL A 159 4.84 -19.19 20.08
C VAL A 159 6.12 -19.43 19.29
N GLY A 160 6.27 -18.72 18.17
CA GLY A 160 7.42 -18.82 17.27
C GLY A 160 7.38 -20.02 16.33
N ALA A 161 6.41 -20.92 16.46
CA ALA A 161 6.27 -22.08 15.57
C ALA A 161 5.36 -21.73 14.38
N PRO A 162 5.91 -21.62 13.15
CA PRO A 162 5.08 -21.40 11.98
C PRO A 162 4.27 -22.64 11.62
N GLN A 163 3.04 -22.44 11.12
CA GLN A 163 2.28 -23.49 10.47
C GLN A 163 1.66 -22.99 9.16
N SER A 164 1.70 -23.84 8.14
CA SER A 164 1.03 -23.58 6.87
C SER A 164 -0.48 -23.72 7.04
N ILE A 165 -1.19 -22.66 6.67
CA ILE A 165 -2.65 -22.60 6.52
C ILE A 165 -3.08 -22.71 5.05
N PHE A 166 -2.13 -22.89 4.14
CA PHE A 166 -2.39 -22.97 2.71
C PHE A 166 -3.36 -24.11 2.36
N GLY A 167 -4.43 -23.78 1.63
CA GLY A 167 -5.46 -24.72 1.22
C GLY A 167 -6.33 -25.27 2.35
N LYS A 168 -6.14 -24.80 3.59
CA LYS A 168 -6.84 -25.28 4.79
C LYS A 168 -7.87 -24.26 5.27
N THR A 169 -8.89 -24.76 5.98
CA THR A 169 -9.81 -23.89 6.71
C THR A 169 -9.08 -23.16 7.83
N PHE A 170 -9.17 -21.83 7.86
CA PHE A 170 -8.60 -21.00 8.92
C PHE A 170 -9.54 -19.85 9.28
N ALA A 171 -10.44 -20.13 10.23
CA ALA A 171 -11.51 -19.23 10.64
C ALA A 171 -11.07 -17.81 11.05
N PRO A 172 -9.92 -17.60 11.74
CA PRO A 172 -9.48 -16.24 12.10
C PRO A 172 -9.31 -15.29 10.90
N PHE A 173 -9.05 -15.83 9.71
CA PHE A 173 -8.96 -15.06 8.46
C PHE A 173 -10.10 -15.37 7.47
N GLY A 174 -11.14 -16.07 7.93
CA GLY A 174 -12.29 -16.43 7.10
C GLY A 174 -11.95 -17.36 5.93
N LEU A 175 -10.85 -18.11 6.00
CA LEU A 175 -10.45 -19.02 4.93
C LEU A 175 -11.24 -20.32 5.01
N ALA A 176 -11.78 -20.75 3.87
CA ALA A 176 -12.37 -22.07 3.67
C ALA A 176 -11.40 -22.98 2.91
N GLU A 177 -11.50 -24.28 3.15
CA GLU A 177 -10.72 -25.30 2.45
C GLU A 177 -10.84 -25.18 0.92
N ALA A 178 -9.75 -25.52 0.21
CA ALA A 178 -9.68 -25.54 -1.25
C ALA A 178 -9.99 -24.22 -1.98
N THR A 179 -10.01 -23.09 -1.26
CA THR A 179 -10.13 -21.76 -1.85
C THR A 179 -8.79 -21.04 -1.72
N ASN A 180 -8.11 -20.76 -2.84
CA ASN A 180 -6.93 -19.90 -2.78
C ASN A 180 -7.35 -18.51 -2.34
N PHE A 181 -6.62 -17.94 -1.38
CA PHE A 181 -6.84 -16.56 -0.96
C PHE A 181 -6.46 -15.63 -2.11
N MET A 182 -7.41 -14.79 -2.50
CA MET A 182 -7.19 -13.75 -3.50
C MET A 182 -7.74 -12.43 -2.98
N GLU A 183 -6.94 -11.36 -3.10
CA GLU A 183 -7.40 -9.99 -2.83
C GLU A 183 -7.41 -9.15 -4.11
N TYR A 184 -8.57 -8.55 -4.39
CA TYR A 184 -8.79 -7.54 -5.41
C TYR A 184 -8.32 -6.18 -4.87
N ASP A 185 -7.04 -5.86 -5.03
CA ASP A 185 -6.44 -4.63 -4.50
C ASP A 185 -5.94 -3.74 -5.67
N LEU A 186 -4.97 -2.86 -5.39
CA LEU A 186 -4.31 -1.99 -6.32
C LEU A 186 -2.83 -1.85 -6.00
N VAL A 187 -2.07 -1.46 -7.01
CA VAL A 187 -0.69 -1.01 -6.86
C VAL A 187 -0.56 0.38 -7.44
N TYR A 188 -0.02 1.30 -6.65
CA TYR A 188 0.28 2.66 -7.09
C TYR A 188 1.67 3.07 -6.61
N LEU A 189 2.61 3.22 -7.54
CA LEU A 189 3.96 3.70 -7.25
C LEU A 189 4.05 5.19 -7.58
N ARG A 190 4.43 6.00 -6.58
CA ARG A 190 4.63 7.45 -6.75
C ARG A 190 5.98 7.86 -6.16
N GLY A 191 6.97 8.07 -7.02
CA GLY A 191 8.36 8.21 -6.58
C GLY A 191 8.81 6.92 -5.88
N ASP A 192 9.38 7.06 -4.69
CA ASP A 192 9.84 5.91 -3.88
C ASP A 192 8.78 5.36 -2.92
N LEU A 193 7.51 5.77 -3.10
CA LEU A 193 6.39 5.34 -2.26
C LEU A 193 5.50 4.35 -3.00
N LEU A 194 5.41 3.13 -2.47
CA LEU A 194 4.54 2.08 -2.95
C LEU A 194 3.24 2.03 -2.12
N PHE A 195 2.13 2.42 -2.74
CA PHE A 195 0.81 2.41 -2.12
C PHE A 195 -0.01 1.20 -2.57
N TRP A 196 -0.70 0.60 -1.61
CA TRP A 196 -1.80 -0.35 -1.82
C TRP A 196 -3.10 0.25 -1.28
N GLY A 197 -4.20 -0.47 -1.39
CA GLY A 197 -5.48 -0.07 -0.85
C GLY A 197 -5.58 -0.06 0.67
N ALA A 198 -6.23 0.96 1.21
CA ALA A 198 -6.70 0.94 2.59
C ALA A 198 -7.99 0.12 2.69
N ARG A 199 -8.09 -0.71 3.74
CA ARG A 199 -9.26 -1.55 4.01
C ARG A 199 -10.51 -0.68 4.14
N ASN A 200 -11.66 -1.20 3.69
CA ASN A 200 -12.94 -0.52 3.80
C ASN A 200 -13.25 -0.16 5.26
N ILE A 201 -13.88 1.01 5.48
CA ILE A 201 -14.14 1.55 6.84
C ILE A 201 -15.05 0.64 7.68
N ASP A 202 -15.90 -0.14 7.03
CA ASP A 202 -16.78 -1.13 7.64
C ASP A 202 -16.08 -2.49 7.89
N GLY A 203 -14.79 -2.58 7.57
CA GLY A 203 -13.97 -3.78 7.75
C GLY A 203 -14.10 -4.82 6.64
N ARG A 204 -14.94 -4.59 5.62
CA ARG A 204 -15.05 -5.50 4.47
C ARG A 204 -13.71 -5.68 3.78
N GLY A 205 -13.46 -6.92 3.36
CA GLY A 205 -12.27 -7.28 2.61
C GLY A 205 -12.32 -6.94 1.14
N PHE A 206 -11.23 -7.29 0.46
CA PHE A 206 -11.05 -7.12 -0.97
C PHE A 206 -11.34 -8.44 -1.67
N ASP A 207 -12.42 -9.11 -1.28
CA ASP A 207 -12.80 -10.46 -1.71
C ASP A 207 -13.58 -10.49 -3.03
N THR A 208 -13.98 -9.32 -3.53
CA THR A 208 -14.67 -9.16 -4.82
C THR A 208 -14.18 -7.91 -5.56
N GLU A 209 -14.37 -7.85 -6.88
CA GLU A 209 -14.06 -6.65 -7.70
C GLU A 209 -14.81 -5.40 -7.17
N GLN A 210 -16.04 -5.56 -6.69
CA GLN A 210 -16.87 -4.47 -6.15
C GLN A 210 -16.33 -3.93 -4.82
N ASN A 211 -15.58 -4.76 -4.08
CA ASN A 211 -14.98 -4.38 -2.82
C ASN A 211 -13.55 -3.82 -2.96
N ARG A 212 -13.06 -3.60 -4.20
CA ARG A 212 -11.75 -2.97 -4.43
C ARG A 212 -11.61 -1.66 -3.63
N PRO A 213 -10.40 -1.37 -3.12
CA PRO A 213 -10.17 -0.22 -2.26
C PRO A 213 -10.42 1.11 -2.97
N THR A 214 -11.01 2.05 -2.25
CA THR A 214 -11.26 3.43 -2.73
C THR A 214 -10.39 4.47 -2.03
N ASN A 215 -9.49 4.02 -1.14
CA ASN A 215 -8.51 4.85 -0.44
C ASN A 215 -7.12 4.19 -0.48
N LEU A 216 -6.07 5.00 -0.37
CA LEU A 216 -4.69 4.50 -0.29
C LEU A 216 -4.29 4.28 1.18
N GLN A 217 -3.59 3.19 1.44
CA GLN A 217 -2.97 2.90 2.73
C GLN A 217 -1.66 3.68 2.93
N ILE A 218 -1.15 3.74 4.16
CA ILE A 218 0.23 4.17 4.43
C ILE A 218 1.19 3.42 3.50
N PRO A 219 2.10 4.13 2.79
CA PRO A 219 2.93 3.52 1.76
C PRO A 219 4.05 2.67 2.36
N LEU A 220 4.60 1.82 1.50
CA LEU A 220 5.88 1.15 1.69
C LEU A 220 6.99 1.99 1.05
N ILE A 221 8.20 1.90 1.58
CA ILE A 221 9.43 2.44 0.98
C ILE A 221 10.35 1.30 0.56
N ARG A 222 11.24 1.58 -0.38
CA ARG A 222 12.30 0.64 -0.75
C ARG A 222 13.25 0.40 0.44
N LYS A 223 13.63 -0.86 0.63
CA LYS A 223 14.61 -1.30 1.62
C LYS A 223 16.03 -1.32 1.07
#